data_AF-A0A839V2F2-F1
#
_entry.id   AF-A0A839V2F2-F1
#
_cell.length_a   1.000
_cell.length_b   1.000
_cell.length_c   1.000
_cell.angle_alpha   90.00
_cell.angle_beta   90.00
_cell.angle_gamma   90.00
#
_symmetry.space_group_name_H-M   'P 1'
#
loop_
_entity.id
_entity.type
_entity.pdbx_description
1 polymer ?
#
loop_
_entity_poly.entity_id
_entity_poly.type
_entity_poly.pdbx_seq_one_letter_code
_entity_poly.pdbx_strand_id
1 'polypeptide(L)'
;MNYVTGDIFVKVPSPQTLKAWLPLWDCISILFLFQNSDVADGEDELPEWRIYWVAGLALLRTVGHVLAKVDAKISPEHAEAIAALWKGFQDDRSKSAIFWTFIDRERNNLLKTYSFGAKLAWDDNQDAYVEFEGGLDAFDRFREAVYWWRHHLMALEHELLVPTCD
;
A
#
# COMPACT_ATOMS: atom_id res chain seq x y z
N MET A 1 -2.30 -3.13 14.69
CA MET A 1 -0.95 -3.72 14.53
C MET A 1 -0.10 -2.69 13.81
N ASN A 2 1.11 -2.40 14.29
CA ASN A 2 2.04 -1.55 13.54
C ASN A 2 2.87 -2.45 12.61
N TYR A 3 2.71 -2.29 11.29
CA TYR A 3 3.40 -3.08 10.28
C TYR A 3 4.78 -2.51 9.92
N VAL A 4 5.08 -1.28 10.37
CA VAL A 4 6.35 -0.60 10.07
C VAL A 4 7.47 -1.29 10.85
N THR A 5 8.20 -2.18 10.17
CA THR A 5 9.32 -2.93 10.76
C THR A 5 10.52 -2.92 9.83
N GLY A 6 11.67 -2.44 10.33
CA GLY A 6 12.91 -2.33 9.54
C GLY A 6 12.84 -1.28 8.42
N ASP A 7 13.95 -1.06 7.73
CA ASP A 7 14.04 -0.08 6.65
C ASP A 7 13.45 -0.64 5.34
N ILE A 8 12.39 -0.01 4.83
CA ILE A 8 11.73 -0.43 3.59
C ILE A 8 12.50 -0.10 2.32
N PHE A 9 13.42 0.85 2.38
CA PHE A 9 14.22 1.29 1.25
C PHE A 9 15.46 0.41 1.05
N VAL A 10 15.96 -0.22 2.11
CA VAL A 10 17.23 -0.98 2.07
C VAL A 10 17.03 -2.49 2.22
N LYS A 11 16.06 -2.93 3.03
CA LYS A 11 15.85 -4.35 3.27
C LYS A 11 15.08 -4.97 2.12
N VAL A 12 15.71 -5.82 1.34
CA VAL A 12 15.07 -6.63 0.29
C VAL A 12 14.67 -7.98 0.90
N PRO A 13 13.37 -8.30 1.05
CA PRO A 13 12.94 -9.64 1.44
C PRO A 13 13.40 -10.65 0.39
N SER A 14 13.80 -11.83 0.82
CA SER A 14 14.01 -12.97 -0.07
C SER A 14 13.26 -14.15 0.52
N PRO A 15 12.57 -14.95 -0.30
CA PRO A 15 12.48 -14.87 -1.77
C PRO A 15 11.35 -13.94 -2.28
N GLN A 16 11.38 -13.64 -3.58
CA GLN A 16 10.36 -12.84 -4.29
C GLN A 16 9.99 -13.52 -5.60
N THR A 17 9.18 -14.57 -5.52
CA THR A 17 8.72 -15.35 -6.68
C THR A 17 7.41 -14.81 -7.27
N LEU A 18 6.59 -14.13 -6.47
CA LEU A 18 5.32 -13.53 -6.89
C LEU A 18 5.53 -12.29 -7.75
N LYS A 19 4.78 -12.14 -8.84
CA LYS A 19 4.85 -10.95 -9.70
C LYS A 19 4.35 -9.69 -8.98
N ALA A 20 3.50 -9.84 -7.96
CA ALA A 20 3.00 -8.76 -7.13
C ALA A 20 4.08 -7.95 -6.39
N TRP A 21 5.32 -8.46 -6.28
CA TRP A 21 6.46 -7.68 -5.80
C TRP A 21 6.81 -6.49 -6.70
N LEU A 22 6.59 -6.58 -8.02
CA LEU A 22 6.90 -5.51 -8.96
C LEU A 22 6.14 -4.20 -8.65
N PRO A 23 4.79 -4.18 -8.60
CA PRO A 23 4.07 -2.97 -8.22
C PRO A 23 4.34 -2.54 -6.76
N LEU A 24 4.78 -3.43 -5.88
CA LEU A 24 5.21 -3.04 -4.54
C LEU A 24 6.51 -2.22 -4.58
N TRP A 25 7.49 -2.60 -5.40
CA TRP A 25 8.72 -1.83 -5.56
C TRP A 25 8.46 -0.45 -6.16
N ASP A 26 7.49 -0.35 -7.07
CA ASP A 26 7.02 0.95 -7.56
C ASP A 26 6.33 1.75 -6.43
N CYS A 27 5.53 1.14 -5.56
CA CYS A 27 4.98 1.81 -4.37
C CYS A 27 6.10 2.39 -3.49
N ILE A 28 7.17 1.64 -3.25
CA ILE A 28 8.31 2.09 -2.44
C ILE A 28 9.02 3.27 -3.12
N SER A 29 9.13 3.25 -4.45
CA SER A 29 9.71 4.36 -5.22
C SER A 29 8.85 5.62 -5.14
N ILE A 30 7.53 5.50 -5.30
CA ILE A 30 6.58 6.61 -5.10
C ILE A 30 6.63 7.13 -3.66
N LEU A 31 6.75 6.24 -2.68
CA LEU A 31 6.87 6.63 -1.28
C LEU A 31 8.10 7.49 -1.05
N PHE A 32 9.25 7.09 -1.59
CA PHE A 32 10.47 7.91 -1.53
C PHE A 32 10.28 9.27 -2.21
N LEU A 33 9.68 9.32 -3.40
CA LEU A 33 9.43 10.58 -4.10
C LEU A 33 8.51 11.51 -3.32
N PHE A 34 7.42 10.97 -2.75
CA PHE A 34 6.47 11.74 -1.95
C PHE A 34 7.11 12.28 -0.67
N GLN A 35 7.95 11.49 0.00
CA GLN A 35 8.65 11.94 1.21
C GLN A 35 9.59 13.14 0.96
N ASN A 36 10.16 13.20 -0.25
CA ASN A 36 11.19 14.17 -0.61
C ASN A 36 10.66 15.26 -1.55
N SER A 37 9.35 15.40 -1.69
CA SER A 37 8.72 16.48 -2.47
C SER A 37 8.19 17.57 -1.56
N ASP A 38 8.39 18.82 -1.95
CA ASP A 38 7.67 19.94 -1.35
C ASP A 38 6.18 19.86 -1.71
N VAL A 39 5.33 20.21 -0.76
CA VAL A 39 3.86 20.19 -0.92
C VAL A 39 3.26 21.60 -0.96
N ALA A 40 4.08 22.61 -0.65
CA ALA A 40 3.76 24.02 -0.72
C ALA A 40 5.02 24.88 -0.99
N ASP A 41 4.83 26.05 -1.58
CA ASP A 41 5.83 27.14 -1.66
C ASP A 41 5.23 28.37 -0.95
N GLY A 42 5.65 28.58 0.30
CA GLY A 42 4.98 29.53 1.19
C GLY A 42 3.54 29.13 1.49
N GLU A 43 2.58 29.99 1.13
CA GLU A 43 1.14 29.74 1.33
C GLU A 43 0.48 29.01 0.14
N ASP A 44 1.21 28.87 -0.98
CA ASP A 44 0.67 28.28 -2.21
C ASP A 44 0.86 26.75 -2.23
N GLU A 45 -0.21 26.01 -2.49
CA GLU A 45 -0.16 24.55 -2.67
C GLU A 45 0.63 24.17 -3.93
N LEU A 46 1.53 23.20 -3.80
CA LEU A 46 2.18 22.51 -4.91
C LEU A 46 1.40 21.20 -5.22
N PRO A 47 0.50 21.17 -6.21
CA PRO A 47 -0.44 20.06 -6.41
C PRO A 47 0.22 18.75 -6.87
N GLU A 48 1.53 18.74 -7.14
CA GLU A 48 2.33 17.59 -7.56
C GLU A 48 2.21 16.41 -6.58
N TRP A 49 2.01 16.68 -5.28
CA TRP A 49 1.78 15.63 -4.28
C TRP A 49 0.60 14.71 -4.65
N ARG A 50 -0.40 15.23 -5.37
CA ARG A 50 -1.56 14.46 -5.85
C ARG A 50 -1.16 13.39 -6.86
N ILE A 51 -0.11 13.60 -7.65
CA ILE A 51 0.40 12.61 -8.59
C ILE A 51 0.94 11.42 -7.83
N TYR A 52 1.73 11.64 -6.77
CA TYR A 52 2.22 10.57 -5.91
C TYR A 52 1.09 9.85 -5.19
N TRP A 53 0.08 10.57 -4.71
CA TRP A 53 -1.11 9.98 -4.09
C TRP A 53 -1.86 9.06 -5.06
N VAL A 54 -2.16 9.55 -6.27
CA VAL A 54 -2.84 8.79 -7.32
C VAL A 54 -2.03 7.56 -7.73
N ALA A 55 -0.74 7.72 -7.98
CA ALA A 55 0.16 6.63 -8.35
C ALA A 55 0.24 5.57 -7.24
N GLY A 56 0.45 6.01 -5.99
CA GLY A 56 0.52 5.14 -4.83
C GLY A 56 -0.74 4.31 -4.63
N LEU A 57 -1.93 4.92 -4.68
CA LEU A 57 -3.21 4.22 -4.56
C LEU A 57 -3.44 3.22 -5.72
N ALA A 58 -3.11 3.62 -6.95
CA ALA A 58 -3.22 2.74 -8.11
C ALA A 58 -2.30 1.53 -7.98
N LEU A 59 -1.05 1.72 -7.55
CA LEU A 59 -0.07 0.65 -7.36
C LEU A 59 -0.44 -0.28 -6.19
N LEU A 60 -0.88 0.27 -5.04
CA LEU A 60 -1.39 -0.53 -3.92
C LEU A 60 -2.56 -1.43 -4.36
N ARG A 61 -3.45 -0.92 -5.22
CA ARG A 61 -4.53 -1.73 -5.77
C ARG A 61 -4.03 -2.76 -6.78
N THR A 62 -3.00 -2.41 -7.54
CA THR A 62 -2.35 -3.27 -8.53
C THR A 62 -1.68 -4.47 -7.86
N VAL A 63 -1.02 -4.32 -6.71
CA VAL A 63 -0.46 -5.44 -5.92
C VAL A 63 -1.53 -6.53 -5.72
N GLY A 64 -2.67 -6.17 -5.13
CA GLY A 64 -3.76 -7.13 -4.92
C GLY A 64 -4.37 -7.67 -6.21
N HIS A 65 -4.43 -6.86 -7.28
CA HIS A 65 -4.92 -7.32 -8.58
C HIS A 65 -3.99 -8.37 -9.20
N VAL A 66 -2.67 -8.13 -9.18
CA VAL A 66 -1.65 -9.04 -9.71
C VAL A 66 -1.68 -10.36 -8.93
N LEU A 67 -1.76 -10.32 -7.60
CA LEU A 67 -1.98 -11.53 -6.80
C LEU A 67 -3.19 -12.32 -7.30
N ALA A 68 -4.36 -11.69 -7.33
CA ALA A 68 -5.62 -12.37 -7.61
C ALA A 68 -5.80 -12.83 -9.07
N LYS A 69 -5.10 -12.22 -10.03
CA LYS A 69 -5.36 -12.42 -11.48
C LYS A 69 -4.17 -12.93 -12.28
N VAL A 70 -2.96 -12.81 -11.72
CA VAL A 70 -1.72 -13.26 -12.36
C VAL A 70 -1.09 -14.34 -11.52
N ASP A 71 -0.73 -14.06 -10.27
CA ASP A 71 0.00 -15.03 -9.43
C ASP A 71 -0.86 -16.25 -9.07
N ALA A 72 -2.16 -16.05 -8.84
CA ALA A 72 -3.12 -17.14 -8.63
C ALA A 72 -3.25 -18.13 -9.82
N LYS A 73 -2.67 -17.83 -10.98
CA LYS A 73 -2.67 -18.72 -12.15
C LYS A 73 -1.39 -19.54 -12.29
N ILE A 74 -0.40 -19.33 -11.43
CA ILE A 74 0.90 -20.04 -11.49
C ILE A 74 0.69 -21.53 -11.21
N SER A 75 -0.05 -21.85 -10.15
CA SER A 75 -0.39 -23.24 -9.78
C SER A 75 -1.66 -23.30 -8.91
N PRO A 76 -2.27 -24.48 -8.71
CA PRO A 76 -3.39 -24.65 -7.79
C PRO A 76 -3.07 -24.19 -6.36
N GLU A 77 -1.86 -24.44 -5.88
CA GLU A 77 -1.39 -24.04 -4.54
C GLU A 77 -1.34 -22.52 -4.41
N HIS A 78 -0.89 -21.81 -5.45
CA HIS A 78 -0.96 -20.33 -5.47
C HIS A 78 -2.39 -19.83 -5.42
N ALA A 79 -3.30 -20.46 -6.18
CA ALA A 79 -4.70 -20.08 -6.19
C ALA A 79 -5.33 -20.25 -4.79
N GLU A 80 -5.03 -21.35 -4.11
CA GLU A 80 -5.52 -21.66 -2.77
C GLU A 80 -4.98 -20.69 -1.71
N ALA A 81 -3.66 -20.50 -1.64
CA ALA A 81 -3.02 -19.60 -0.68
C ALA A 81 -3.53 -18.16 -0.83
N ILE A 82 -3.63 -17.68 -2.09
CA ILE A 82 -4.12 -16.32 -2.36
C ILE A 82 -5.62 -16.21 -2.03
N ALA A 83 -6.43 -17.23 -2.31
CA ALA A 83 -7.84 -17.24 -1.91
C ALA A 83 -8.00 -17.23 -0.38
N ALA A 84 -7.15 -17.96 0.35
CA ALA A 84 -7.12 -17.97 1.80
C ALA A 84 -6.74 -16.59 2.36
N LEU A 85 -5.76 -15.90 1.77
CA LEU A 85 -5.41 -14.51 2.12
C LEU A 85 -6.61 -13.57 1.97
N TRP A 86 -7.28 -13.61 0.81
CA TRP A 86 -8.46 -12.78 0.56
C TRP A 86 -9.60 -13.07 1.53
N LYS A 87 -9.83 -14.34 1.83
CA LYS A 87 -10.82 -14.76 2.83
C LYS A 87 -10.47 -14.21 4.21
N GLY A 88 -9.19 -14.28 4.62
CA GLY A 88 -8.72 -13.69 5.88
C GLY A 88 -9.04 -12.20 6.00
N PHE A 89 -8.90 -11.44 4.91
CA PHE A 89 -9.26 -10.02 4.90
C PHE A 89 -10.76 -9.78 5.07
N GLN A 90 -11.60 -10.69 4.57
CA GLN A 90 -13.06 -10.60 4.69
C GLN A 90 -13.54 -11.00 6.07
N ASP A 91 -12.99 -12.09 6.61
CA ASP A 91 -13.38 -12.68 7.90
C ASP A 91 -13.02 -11.77 9.08
N ASP A 92 -11.90 -11.03 9.00
CA ASP A 92 -11.48 -10.08 10.05
C ASP A 92 -11.10 -8.71 9.46
N ARG A 93 -12.14 -7.94 9.08
CA ARG A 93 -11.97 -6.58 8.55
C ARG A 93 -11.24 -5.64 9.52
N SER A 94 -11.31 -5.89 10.83
CA SER A 94 -10.65 -5.06 11.84
C SER A 94 -9.13 -5.19 11.74
N LYS A 95 -8.62 -6.42 11.57
CA LYS A 95 -7.18 -6.67 11.34
C LYS A 95 -6.73 -6.26 9.96
N SER A 96 -7.62 -6.30 8.97
CA SER A 96 -7.35 -5.84 7.60
C SER A 96 -7.87 -4.43 7.34
N ALA A 97 -7.94 -3.58 8.37
CA ALA A 97 -8.50 -2.23 8.26
C ALA A 97 -7.76 -1.39 7.21
N ILE A 98 -6.44 -1.53 7.06
CA ILE A 98 -5.66 -0.86 6.01
C ILE A 98 -6.23 -1.12 4.62
N PHE A 99 -6.60 -2.35 4.32
CA PHE A 99 -7.16 -2.68 3.02
C PHE A 99 -8.52 -2.01 2.82
N TRP A 100 -9.44 -2.16 3.77
CA TRP A 100 -10.83 -1.74 3.59
C TRP A 100 -11.04 -0.24 3.79
N THR A 101 -10.45 0.32 4.84
CA THR A 101 -10.65 1.72 5.23
C THR A 101 -9.73 2.66 4.48
N PHE A 102 -8.62 2.18 3.93
CA PHE A 102 -7.70 3.04 3.17
C PHE A 102 -7.62 2.61 1.71
N ILE A 103 -7.01 1.47 1.39
CA ILE A 103 -6.68 1.11 0.00
C ILE A 103 -7.93 1.04 -0.90
N ASP A 104 -8.94 0.26 -0.50
CA ASP A 104 -10.15 0.10 -1.33
C ASP A 104 -11.00 1.37 -1.36
N ARG A 105 -11.15 2.04 -0.22
CA ARG A 105 -11.94 3.27 -0.10
C ARG A 105 -11.32 4.41 -0.91
N GLU A 106 -10.05 4.72 -0.72
CA GLU A 106 -9.39 5.82 -1.44
C GLU A 106 -9.30 5.54 -2.94
N ARG A 107 -9.08 4.28 -3.34
CA ARG A 107 -9.18 3.90 -4.75
C ARG A 107 -10.59 4.15 -5.29
N ASN A 108 -11.64 3.82 -4.53
CA ASN A 108 -13.02 4.09 -4.95
C ASN A 108 -13.29 5.60 -5.04
N ASN A 109 -12.83 6.40 -4.08
CA ASN A 109 -12.93 7.85 -4.10
C ASN A 109 -12.25 8.43 -5.36
N LEU A 110 -11.02 8.00 -5.63
CA LEU A 110 -10.28 8.40 -6.82
C LEU A 110 -11.01 8.04 -8.12
N LEU A 111 -11.39 6.78 -8.31
CA LEU A 111 -11.91 6.30 -9.59
C LEU A 111 -13.38 6.61 -9.84
N LYS A 112 -14.19 6.74 -8.79
CA LYS A 112 -15.65 6.92 -8.92
C LYS A 112 -16.09 8.37 -8.80
N THR A 113 -15.38 9.16 -8.00
CA THR A 113 -15.78 10.54 -7.68
C THR A 113 -14.67 11.57 -7.92
N TYR A 114 -13.46 11.12 -8.28
CA TYR A 114 -12.28 11.98 -8.38
C TYR A 114 -12.12 12.89 -7.15
N SER A 115 -12.15 12.26 -5.97
CA SER A 115 -11.99 12.92 -4.68
C SER A 115 -10.90 12.25 -3.85
N PHE A 116 -10.32 13.00 -2.93
CA PHE A 116 -9.24 12.54 -2.07
C PHE A 116 -9.66 12.68 -0.61
N GLY A 117 -9.33 11.69 0.22
CA GLY A 117 -9.34 11.85 1.68
C GLY A 117 -8.13 12.64 2.20
N ALA A 118 -7.16 12.90 1.31
CA ALA A 118 -5.95 13.69 1.55
C ALA A 118 -6.13 15.16 1.09
N LYS A 119 -5.54 16.10 1.82
CA LYS A 119 -5.53 17.55 1.50
C LYS A 119 -4.29 18.22 2.10
N LEU A 120 -3.92 19.39 1.57
CA LEU A 120 -2.89 20.22 2.18
C LEU A 120 -3.33 20.72 3.57
N ALA A 121 -2.41 20.72 4.52
CA ALA A 121 -2.56 21.24 5.87
C ALA A 121 -1.23 21.84 6.35
N TRP A 122 -1.29 22.55 7.49
CA TRP A 122 -0.15 23.17 8.14
C TRP A 122 -0.14 22.77 9.61
N ASP A 123 1.03 22.50 10.14
CA ASP A 123 1.21 22.22 11.56
C ASP A 123 1.36 23.51 12.39
N ASP A 124 1.56 23.37 13.70
CA ASP A 124 1.74 24.52 14.61
C ASP A 124 3.00 25.36 14.30
N ASN A 125 3.97 24.80 13.56
CA ASN A 125 5.18 25.47 13.11
C ASN A 125 5.03 26.13 11.74
N GLN A 126 3.84 26.06 11.12
CA GLN A 126 3.55 26.46 9.75
C GLN A 126 4.27 25.62 8.69
N ASP A 127 4.73 24.42 9.05
CA ASP A 127 5.25 23.46 8.09
C ASP A 127 4.09 22.80 7.34
N ALA A 128 4.15 22.87 6.02
CA ALA A 128 3.13 22.30 5.15
C ALA A 128 3.28 20.78 5.05
N TYR A 129 2.16 20.06 5.16
CA TYR A 129 2.10 18.61 5.00
C TYR A 129 0.77 18.20 4.37
N VAL A 130 0.66 16.93 3.96
CA VAL A 130 -0.60 16.40 3.44
C VAL A 130 -1.31 15.67 4.57
N GLU A 131 -2.41 16.24 5.07
CA GLU A 131 -3.29 15.60 6.04
C GLU A 131 -4.19 14.58 5.34
N PHE A 132 -4.29 13.41 5.93
CA PHE A 132 -5.29 12.39 5.67
C PHE A 132 -6.29 12.32 6.82
N GLU A 133 -7.52 11.90 6.52
CA GLU A 133 -8.65 11.78 7.45
C GLU A 133 -8.29 11.56 8.93
N GLY A 134 -8.85 12.39 9.79
CA GLY A 134 -8.66 12.29 11.25
C GLY A 134 -7.35 12.88 11.75
N GLY A 135 -6.70 13.76 10.97
CA GLY A 135 -5.45 14.42 11.35
C GLY A 135 -4.22 13.53 11.18
N LEU A 136 -4.35 12.43 10.44
CA LEU A 136 -3.23 11.54 10.16
C LEU A 136 -2.37 12.15 9.06
N ASP A 137 -1.06 11.95 9.11
CA ASP A 137 -0.21 12.30 7.98
C ASP A 137 -0.45 11.32 6.81
N ALA A 138 -0.67 11.85 5.61
CA ALA A 138 -0.99 11.05 4.43
C ALA A 138 0.20 10.20 3.98
N PHE A 139 1.42 10.72 4.09
CA PHE A 139 2.63 9.95 3.79
C PHE A 139 2.75 8.76 4.74
N ASP A 140 2.53 8.95 6.05
CA ASP A 140 2.54 7.87 7.03
C ASP A 140 1.46 6.83 6.76
N ARG A 141 0.27 7.27 6.36
CA ARG A 141 -0.81 6.34 6.01
C ARG A 141 -0.47 5.52 4.77
N PHE A 142 0.11 6.16 3.75
CA PHE A 142 0.57 5.47 2.56
C PHE A 142 1.71 4.48 2.89
N ARG A 143 2.69 4.90 3.69
CA ARG A 143 3.79 4.07 4.19
C ARG A 143 3.28 2.83 4.90
N GLU A 144 2.35 2.98 5.83
CA GLU A 144 1.72 1.85 6.55
C GLU A 144 1.11 0.85 5.57
N ALA A 145 0.44 1.32 4.51
CA ALA A 145 -0.15 0.45 3.49
C ALA A 145 0.88 -0.31 2.65
N VAL A 146 2.02 0.30 2.34
CA VAL A 146 3.14 -0.38 1.66
C VAL A 146 3.73 -1.47 2.57
N TYR A 147 3.96 -1.18 3.85
CA TYR A 147 4.42 -2.19 4.81
C TYR A 147 3.40 -3.32 5.00
N TRP A 148 2.11 -2.99 5.03
CA TRP A 148 1.04 -3.98 5.13
C TRP A 148 1.06 -4.96 3.94
N TRP A 149 1.17 -4.47 2.71
CA TRP A 149 1.30 -5.36 1.55
C TRP A 149 2.60 -6.16 1.58
N ARG A 150 3.72 -5.53 1.93
CA ARG A 150 5.00 -6.21 2.07
C ARG A 150 4.91 -7.39 3.04
N HIS A 151 4.26 -7.19 4.19
CA HIS A 151 4.04 -8.24 5.19
C HIS A 151 3.28 -9.43 4.59
N HIS A 152 2.17 -9.18 3.89
CA HIS A 152 1.37 -10.26 3.29
C HIS A 152 2.07 -10.96 2.13
N LEU A 153 2.85 -10.23 1.33
CA LEU A 153 3.68 -10.84 0.29
C LEU A 153 4.75 -11.73 0.90
N MET A 154 5.43 -11.31 1.97
CA MET A 154 6.40 -12.16 2.68
C MET A 154 5.74 -13.42 3.27
N ALA A 155 4.55 -13.28 3.83
CA ALA A 155 3.80 -14.41 4.39
C ALA A 155 3.41 -15.42 3.30
N LEU A 156 2.93 -14.94 2.15
CA LEU A 156 2.60 -15.79 1.00
C LEU A 156 3.83 -16.51 0.44
N GLU A 157 4.96 -15.82 0.27
CA GLU A 157 6.20 -16.45 -0.20
C GLU A 157 6.64 -17.57 0.75
N HIS A 158 6.55 -17.33 2.06
CA HIS A 158 6.87 -18.35 3.05
C HIS A 158 5.92 -19.56 2.94
N GLU A 159 4.62 -19.33 2.84
CA GLU A 159 3.62 -20.39 2.68
C GLU A 159 3.86 -21.24 1.42
N LEU A 160 4.14 -20.60 0.29
CA LEU A 160 4.31 -21.27 -1.01
C LEU A 160 5.64 -22.02 -1.16
N LEU A 161 6.61 -21.79 -0.28
CA LEU A 161 7.92 -22.43 -0.32
C LEU A 161 8.12 -23.50 0.72
N VAL A 162 7.24 -23.56 1.74
CA VAL A 162 7.21 -24.70 2.65
C VAL A 162 6.55 -25.86 1.91
N PRO A 163 7.25 -26.99 1.69
CA PRO A 163 6.63 -28.16 1.06
C PRO A 163 5.45 -28.61 1.92
N THR A 164 4.27 -28.73 1.31
CA THR A 164 3.17 -29.48 1.92
C THR A 164 3.66 -30.91 2.13
N CYS A 165 3.86 -31.33 3.39
CA CYS A 165 4.04 -32.74 3.69
C CYS A 165 2.73 -33.46 3.34
N ASP A 166 2.80 -34.34 2.34
CA ASP A 166 1.74 -35.29 1.99
C ASP A 166 1.33 -36.18 3.19
#